data_AF-A0A2K4XI58-F1
#
_entry.id   AF-A0A2K4XI58-F1
#
_cell.length_a   1.000
_cell.length_b   1.000
_cell.length_c   1.000
_cell.angle_alpha   90.00
_cell.angle_beta   90.00
_cell.angle_gamma   90.00
#
_symmetry.space_group_name_H-M   'P 1'
#
loop_
_entity.id
_entity.type
_entity.pdbx_description
1 polymer ?
#
loop_
_entity_poly.entity_id
_entity_poly.type
_entity_poly.pdbx_seq_one_letter_code
_entity_poly.pdbx_strand_id
1 'polypeptide(L)'
;MLYLDSAGGDLVAGMELGEAIRRRGINTSIGKSSGNYGKPLPGICYSACVLTFSGGHFRFADQNARIGIHRFYRRTTSTSDLDVGQVVSAAITSYLIRMGVSPLLFEKMAQVGGGKMQLLPISEASGLSLVNNGILSPQWGIEGKQGTVYLKGEQETWNGTGKLIVTCASHNGVKISALYDAGTNNQEILRNARNYTLRVNSQFLPIPHLQSAPKISGDYLTATFTPDSSMIWDMQSAEQLGFGFHPTGSDSFYGFLIDARSERDLIRSFVQHCQSRD
;
A
#
# COMPACT_ATOMS: atom_id res chain seq x y z
N MET A 1 16.46 -5.35 1.49
CA MET A 1 16.23 -4.05 2.14
C MET A 1 17.49 -3.22 2.01
N LEU A 2 17.38 -1.96 1.60
CA LEU A 2 18.47 -0.99 1.53
C LEU A 2 18.30 0.05 2.65
N TYR A 3 19.34 0.23 3.47
CA TYR A 3 19.35 1.25 4.52
C TYR A 3 20.03 2.52 4.04
N LEU A 4 19.37 3.66 4.24
CA LEU A 4 19.84 4.98 3.84
C LEU A 4 20.12 5.83 5.09
N ASP A 5 21.35 6.34 5.16
CA ASP A 5 21.81 7.32 6.15
C ASP A 5 22.67 8.36 5.41
N SER A 6 22.05 9.45 4.94
CA SER A 6 22.71 10.41 4.05
C SER A 6 22.16 11.82 4.18
N ALA A 7 23.06 12.81 4.14
CA ALA A 7 22.74 14.23 4.06
C ALA A 7 22.32 14.69 2.64
N GLY A 8 22.31 13.78 1.67
CA GLY A 8 21.93 14.06 0.27
C GLY A 8 23.15 14.20 -0.65
N GLY A 9 23.01 15.05 -1.67
CA GLY A 9 24.00 15.19 -2.74
C GLY A 9 23.33 15.68 -4.02
N ASP A 10 23.70 15.06 -5.14
CA ASP A 10 23.18 15.41 -6.46
C ASP A 10 21.71 14.97 -6.65
N LEU A 11 20.89 15.90 -7.13
CA LEU A 11 19.45 15.72 -7.33
C LEU A 11 19.14 14.62 -8.36
N VAL A 12 19.81 14.67 -9.50
CA VAL A 12 19.53 13.77 -10.64
C VAL A 12 19.99 12.36 -10.30
N ALA A 13 21.19 12.21 -9.76
CA ALA A 13 21.71 10.92 -9.31
C ALA A 13 20.83 10.27 -8.24
N GLY A 14 20.25 11.07 -7.32
CA GLY A 14 19.29 10.58 -6.33
C GLY A 14 18.02 9.99 -6.96
N MET A 15 17.46 10.68 -7.96
CA MET A 15 16.32 10.16 -8.72
C MET A 15 16.67 8.90 -9.51
N GLU A 16 17.80 8.90 -10.23
CA GLU A 16 18.25 7.74 -11.01
C GLU A 16 18.49 6.49 -10.16
N LEU A 17 19.10 6.65 -8.98
CA LEU A 17 19.27 5.57 -8.02
C LEU A 17 17.90 5.10 -7.50
N GLY A 18 16.99 6.01 -7.19
CA GLY A 18 15.64 5.67 -6.77
C GLY A 18 14.86 4.88 -7.83
N GLU A 19 14.96 5.25 -9.11
CA GLU A 19 14.41 4.48 -10.23
C GLU A 19 14.99 3.06 -10.28
N ALA A 20 16.31 2.95 -10.10
CA ALA A 20 17.03 1.70 -10.12
C ALA A 20 16.63 0.78 -8.94
N ILE A 21 16.31 1.36 -7.78
CA ILE A 21 15.75 0.67 -6.61
C ILE A 21 14.33 0.17 -6.93
N ARG A 22 13.46 1.05 -7.44
CA ARG A 22 12.06 0.74 -7.79
C ARG A 22 11.95 -0.42 -8.77
N ARG A 23 12.71 -0.36 -9.87
CA ARG A 23 12.70 -1.41 -10.91
C ARG A 23 13.07 -2.80 -10.39
N ARG A 24 13.82 -2.87 -9.28
CA ARG A 24 14.26 -4.14 -8.65
C ARG A 24 13.37 -4.59 -7.50
N GLY A 25 12.29 -3.86 -7.19
CA GLY A 25 11.43 -4.16 -6.04
C GLY A 25 12.16 -4.06 -4.69
N ILE A 26 13.24 -3.29 -4.62
CA ILE A 26 14.03 -3.17 -3.39
C ILE A 26 13.27 -2.29 -2.40
N ASN A 27 13.14 -2.76 -1.17
CA ASN A 27 12.58 -2.00 -0.06
C ASN A 27 13.65 -1.09 0.54
N THR A 28 13.27 0.13 0.93
CA THR A 28 14.17 1.11 1.54
C THR A 28 13.79 1.39 2.98
N SER A 29 14.79 1.72 3.80
CA SER A 29 14.59 2.12 5.18
C SER A 29 15.56 3.23 5.56
N ILE A 30 15.12 4.20 6.36
CA ILE A 30 16.02 5.24 6.90
C ILE A 30 16.61 4.73 8.21
N GLY A 31 17.90 4.45 8.20
CA GLY A 31 18.58 3.85 9.33
C GLY A 31 20.04 3.60 9.05
N LYS A 32 20.81 3.45 10.13
CA LYS A 32 22.23 3.11 10.08
C LYS A 32 22.50 1.81 10.80
N SER A 33 23.56 1.13 10.37
CA SER A 33 24.01 -0.10 11.01
C SER A 33 24.29 0.14 12.50
N SER A 34 23.76 -0.73 13.35
CA SER A 34 24.08 -0.74 14.79
C SER A 34 25.39 -1.48 15.09
N GLY A 35 26.06 -2.05 14.07
CA GLY A 35 27.25 -2.89 14.24
C GLY A 35 26.97 -4.32 14.73
N ASN A 36 25.73 -4.59 15.19
CA ASN A 36 25.26 -5.89 15.64
C ASN A 36 24.08 -6.37 14.77
N TYR A 37 23.82 -7.67 14.76
CA TYR A 37 22.57 -8.21 14.23
C TYR A 37 21.39 -7.66 15.06
N GLY A 38 20.49 -6.89 14.44
CA GLY A 38 19.34 -6.32 15.15
C GLY A 38 18.66 -5.16 14.40
N LYS A 39 17.75 -4.47 15.10
CA LYS A 39 17.05 -3.28 14.56
C LYS A 39 18.08 -2.19 14.24
N PRO A 40 18.04 -1.58 13.04
CA PRO A 40 18.93 -0.47 12.69
C PRO A 40 18.71 0.71 13.63
N LEU A 41 19.76 1.49 13.89
CA LEU A 41 19.64 2.75 14.60
C LEU A 41 18.95 3.79 13.70
N PRO A 42 18.21 4.76 14.28
CA PRO A 42 17.64 5.86 13.50
C PRO A 42 18.73 6.60 12.71
N GLY A 43 18.46 6.82 11.43
CA GLY A 43 19.35 7.51 10.49
C GLY A 43 18.79 8.85 10.04
N ILE A 44 19.51 9.52 9.14
CA ILE A 44 19.10 10.75 8.48
C ILE A 44 18.90 10.52 6.98
N CYS A 45 17.95 11.21 6.38
CA CYS A 45 17.78 11.20 4.93
C CYS A 45 17.34 12.56 4.45
N TYR A 46 18.31 13.34 3.94
CA TYR A 46 18.09 14.73 3.56
C TYR A 46 18.25 14.94 2.05
N SER A 47 17.56 15.94 1.51
CA SER A 47 17.74 16.40 0.12
C SER A 47 17.58 15.24 -0.87
N ALA A 48 18.55 15.01 -1.75
CA ALA A 48 18.56 13.93 -2.75
C ALA A 48 18.35 12.53 -2.15
N CYS A 49 18.73 12.29 -0.88
CA CYS A 49 18.44 11.02 -0.22
C CYS A 49 16.94 10.74 -0.18
N VAL A 50 16.11 11.77 0.04
CA VAL A 50 14.64 11.63 0.10
C VAL A 50 14.11 11.10 -1.24
N LEU A 51 14.69 11.56 -2.35
CA LEU A 51 14.32 11.08 -3.68
C LEU A 51 14.77 9.62 -3.86
N THR A 52 16.00 9.27 -3.50
CA THR A 52 16.45 7.87 -3.49
C THR A 52 15.54 6.96 -2.65
N PHE A 53 15.19 7.40 -1.44
CA PHE A 53 14.31 6.70 -0.52
C PHE A 53 12.92 6.46 -1.12
N SER A 54 12.38 7.45 -1.84
CA SER A 54 11.09 7.35 -2.55
C SER A 54 11.05 6.18 -3.54
N GLY A 55 12.21 5.81 -4.09
CA GLY A 55 12.38 4.67 -4.98
C GLY A 55 12.01 3.31 -4.38
N GLY A 56 12.05 3.17 -3.06
CA GLY A 56 11.74 1.90 -2.39
C GLY A 56 10.32 1.43 -2.67
N HIS A 57 10.16 0.13 -2.92
CA HIS A 57 8.83 -0.49 -3.09
C HIS A 57 8.00 -0.33 -1.80
N PHE A 58 8.48 -0.90 -0.71
CA PHE A 58 8.10 -0.50 0.65
C PHE A 58 9.17 0.42 1.26
N ARG A 59 8.70 1.40 2.04
CA ARG A 59 9.49 2.51 2.56
C ARG A 59 9.27 2.67 4.05
N PHE A 60 10.29 2.32 4.84
CA PHE A 60 10.23 2.27 6.29
C PHE A 60 11.01 3.43 6.93
N ALA A 61 10.47 4.00 7.99
CA ALA A 61 11.19 4.98 8.81
C ALA A 61 10.78 4.82 10.28
N ASP A 62 11.77 4.72 11.16
CA ASP A 62 11.56 4.80 12.60
C ASP A 62 11.04 6.19 12.99
N GLN A 63 10.27 6.31 14.07
CA GLN A 63 9.75 7.60 14.54
C GLN A 63 10.87 8.61 14.86
N ASN A 64 12.07 8.12 15.19
CA ASN A 64 13.24 8.96 15.47
C ASN A 64 14.14 9.19 14.23
N ALA A 65 13.80 8.62 13.07
CA ALA A 65 14.51 8.90 11.83
C ALA A 65 14.25 10.34 11.39
N ARG A 66 15.24 10.99 10.79
CA ARG A 66 15.14 12.40 10.39
C ARG A 66 15.04 12.52 8.89
N ILE A 67 13.89 12.99 8.39
CA ILE A 67 13.69 13.34 6.99
C ILE A 67 13.84 14.84 6.84
N GLY A 68 14.70 15.28 5.93
CA GLY A 68 15.06 16.68 5.74
C GLY A 68 14.77 17.11 4.32
N ILE A 69 13.83 18.03 4.17
CA ILE A 69 13.46 18.60 2.88
C ILE A 69 13.95 20.04 2.78
N HIS A 70 14.31 20.45 1.57
CA HIS A 70 14.71 21.82 1.27
C HIS A 70 14.38 22.13 -0.19
N ARG A 71 14.43 23.40 -0.53
CA ARG A 71 14.17 23.84 -1.90
C ARG A 71 15.33 23.43 -2.80
N PHE A 72 15.03 22.66 -3.85
CA PHE A 72 15.94 22.50 -4.96
C PHE A 72 15.95 23.81 -5.77
N TYR A 73 16.99 24.62 -5.60
CA TYR A 73 17.20 25.82 -6.40
C TYR A 73 18.59 25.79 -7.05
N ARG A 74 18.67 26.34 -8.26
CA ARG A 74 19.91 26.83 -8.84
C ARG A 74 19.96 28.33 -8.54
N ARG A 75 21.01 28.84 -7.87
CA ARG A 75 21.22 30.30 -7.68
C ARG A 75 21.20 30.96 -9.06
N THR A 76 20.19 31.77 -9.40
CA THR A 76 20.07 32.32 -10.77
C THR A 76 19.39 33.69 -10.83
N THR A 77 19.82 34.49 -11.81
CA THR A 77 19.48 35.92 -12.04
C THR A 77 19.01 36.21 -13.49
N SER A 78 18.69 35.19 -14.30
CA SER A 78 18.34 35.36 -15.73
C SER A 78 17.04 34.65 -16.16
N THR A 79 16.43 35.09 -17.27
CA THR A 79 15.12 34.62 -17.77
C THR A 79 15.16 33.22 -18.40
N SER A 80 16.23 32.82 -19.08
CA SER A 80 16.39 31.45 -19.64
C SER A 80 16.48 30.37 -18.56
N ASP A 81 16.82 30.77 -17.33
CA ASP A 81 16.93 29.86 -16.19
C ASP A 81 15.57 29.60 -15.50
N LEU A 82 14.56 30.45 -15.73
CA LEU A 82 13.19 30.19 -15.26
C LEU A 82 12.61 28.94 -15.94
N ASP A 83 12.87 28.77 -17.24
CA ASP A 83 12.48 27.59 -18.00
C ASP A 83 13.19 26.32 -17.45
N VAL A 84 14.47 26.42 -17.09
CA VAL A 84 15.23 25.33 -16.46
C VAL A 84 14.64 24.96 -15.09
N GLY A 85 14.24 25.94 -14.29
CA GLY A 85 13.58 25.71 -13.01
C GLY A 85 12.24 24.99 -13.13
N GLN A 86 11.46 25.33 -14.16
CA GLN A 86 10.18 24.65 -14.46
C GLN A 86 10.38 23.20 -14.89
N VAL A 87 11.35 22.93 -15.77
CA VAL A 87 11.69 21.57 -16.22
C VAL A 87 12.13 20.69 -15.04
N VAL A 88 12.98 21.20 -14.14
CA VAL A 88 13.41 20.47 -12.94
C VAL A 88 12.24 20.19 -12.01
N SER A 89 11.35 21.17 -11.81
CA SER A 89 10.15 21.01 -10.99
C SER A 89 9.24 19.91 -11.53
N ALA A 90 8.96 19.94 -12.83
CA ALA A 90 8.15 18.92 -13.50
C ALA A 90 8.79 17.52 -13.42
N ALA A 91 10.12 17.44 -13.55
CA ALA A 91 10.86 16.18 -13.43
C ALA A 91 10.73 15.58 -12.02
N ILE A 92 10.88 16.39 -10.96
CA ILE A 92 10.71 15.92 -9.58
C ILE A 92 9.26 15.48 -9.33
N THR A 93 8.28 16.29 -9.73
CA THR A 93 6.86 15.94 -9.57
C THR A 93 6.52 14.64 -10.29
N SER A 94 6.96 14.48 -11.54
CA SER A 94 6.77 13.24 -12.31
C SER A 94 7.44 12.04 -11.65
N TYR A 95 8.67 12.22 -11.15
CA TYR A 95 9.38 11.20 -10.38
C TYR A 95 8.59 10.76 -9.15
N LEU A 96 8.12 11.69 -8.32
CA LEU A 96 7.35 11.38 -7.11
C LEU A 96 6.06 10.62 -7.43
N ILE A 97 5.32 11.04 -8.45
CA ILE A 97 4.09 10.37 -8.90
C ILE A 97 4.40 8.91 -9.29
N ARG A 98 5.46 8.68 -10.10
CA ARG A 98 5.86 7.32 -10.51
C ARG A 98 6.32 6.45 -9.34
N MET A 99 6.84 7.05 -8.27
CA MET A 99 7.21 6.38 -7.03
C MET A 99 6.04 6.15 -6.05
N GLY A 100 4.83 6.63 -6.39
CA GLY A 100 3.67 6.57 -5.51
C GLY A 100 3.84 7.47 -4.27
N VAL A 101 4.46 8.63 -4.45
CA VAL A 101 4.62 9.67 -3.42
C VAL A 101 3.82 10.90 -3.84
N SER A 102 3.13 11.53 -2.89
CA SER A 102 2.30 12.69 -3.15
C SER A 102 3.12 13.85 -3.73
N PRO A 103 2.66 14.49 -4.82
CA PRO A 103 3.34 15.65 -5.40
C PRO A 103 3.38 16.87 -4.44
N LEU A 104 2.53 16.88 -3.40
CA LEU A 104 2.56 17.88 -2.32
C LEU A 104 3.90 17.86 -1.55
N LEU A 105 4.67 16.77 -1.60
CA LEU A 105 6.01 16.75 -1.05
C LEU A 105 6.93 17.77 -1.76
N PHE A 106 6.83 17.87 -3.09
CA PHE A 106 7.61 18.85 -3.84
C PHE A 106 7.15 20.27 -3.56
N GLU A 107 5.84 20.50 -3.43
CA GLU A 107 5.30 21.81 -3.02
C GLU A 107 5.91 22.25 -1.68
N LYS A 108 5.94 21.35 -0.69
CA LYS A 108 6.57 21.59 0.61
C LYS A 108 8.06 21.88 0.48
N MET A 109 8.79 21.11 -0.32
CA MET A 109 10.21 21.36 -0.62
C MET A 109 10.41 22.78 -1.18
N ALA A 110 9.58 23.20 -2.14
CA ALA A 110 9.67 24.49 -2.81
C ALA A 110 9.37 25.69 -1.88
N GLN A 111 8.50 25.48 -0.87
CA GLN A 111 8.15 26.49 0.14
C GLN A 111 9.22 26.67 1.22
N VAL A 112 10.17 25.73 1.37
CA VAL A 112 11.28 25.91 2.33
C VAL A 112 12.13 27.11 1.92
N GLY A 113 12.36 28.03 2.87
CA GLY A 113 13.18 29.23 2.64
C GLY A 113 14.58 28.90 2.10
N GLY A 114 15.10 29.73 1.21
CA GLY A 114 16.42 29.51 0.59
C GLY A 114 17.54 29.31 1.63
N GLY A 115 18.39 28.30 1.40
CA GLY A 115 19.48 27.91 2.31
C GLY A 115 19.04 27.28 3.63
N LYS A 116 17.73 27.07 3.84
CA LYS A 116 17.19 26.41 5.03
C LYS A 116 16.84 24.96 4.72
N MET A 117 16.75 24.17 5.77
CA MET A 117 16.24 22.80 5.75
C MET A 117 15.08 22.71 6.73
N GLN A 118 14.00 22.05 6.31
CA GLN A 118 12.87 21.72 7.15
C GLN A 118 12.88 20.22 7.44
N LEU A 119 12.75 19.87 8.71
CA LEU A 119 12.52 18.48 9.09
C LEU A 119 11.04 18.13 8.85
N LEU A 120 10.81 17.03 8.15
CA LEU A 120 9.48 16.50 7.87
C LEU A 120 9.14 15.42 8.91
N PRO A 121 8.13 15.63 9.78
CA PRO A 121 7.67 14.62 10.72
C PRO A 121 7.27 13.32 10.02
N ILE A 122 7.49 12.17 10.67
CA ILE A 122 7.16 10.85 10.09
C ILE A 122 5.66 10.69 9.82
N SER A 123 4.80 11.26 10.66
CA SER A 123 3.35 11.31 10.42
C SER A 123 3.00 12.06 9.13
N GLU A 124 3.63 13.20 8.90
CA GLU A 124 3.44 14.00 7.68
C GLU A 124 4.02 13.29 6.45
N ALA A 125 5.20 12.68 6.57
CA ALA A 125 5.78 11.85 5.52
C ALA A 125 4.87 10.66 5.17
N SER A 126 4.16 10.10 6.16
CA SER A 126 3.19 9.03 5.93
C SER A 126 1.94 9.53 5.21
N GLY A 127 1.42 10.71 5.59
CA GLY A 127 0.31 11.37 4.90
C GLY A 127 0.62 11.75 3.44
N LEU A 128 1.89 11.95 3.10
CA LEU A 128 2.38 12.17 1.74
C LEU A 128 2.70 10.86 0.99
N SER A 129 2.43 9.71 1.61
CA SER A 129 2.84 8.38 1.12
C SER A 129 4.36 8.22 0.92
N LEU A 130 5.19 9.15 1.39
CA LEU A 130 6.65 9.04 1.34
C LEU A 130 7.12 7.87 2.22
N VAL A 131 6.56 7.76 3.42
CA VAL A 131 6.71 6.58 4.29
C VAL A 131 5.43 5.76 4.20
N ASN A 132 5.54 4.47 3.89
CA ASN A 132 4.37 3.60 3.74
C ASN A 132 4.41 2.38 4.67
N ASN A 133 5.54 2.18 5.38
CA ASN A 133 5.74 1.14 6.40
C ASN A 133 5.24 -0.25 5.98
N GLY A 134 5.43 -0.60 4.71
CA GLY A 134 5.05 -1.92 4.21
C GLY A 134 3.60 -2.03 3.75
N ILE A 135 2.89 -0.93 3.50
CA ILE A 135 1.50 -0.95 3.04
C ILE A 135 1.37 -0.03 1.82
N LEU A 136 1.06 -0.58 0.65
CA LEU A 136 0.77 0.22 -0.54
C LEU A 136 -0.68 0.71 -0.53
N SER A 137 -0.98 1.73 -1.33
CA SER A 137 -2.35 2.23 -1.50
C SER A 137 -3.29 1.13 -1.99
N PRO A 138 -4.52 1.04 -1.46
CA PRO A 138 -5.50 0.08 -1.95
C PRO A 138 -5.94 0.44 -3.38
N GLN A 139 -6.31 -0.56 -4.15
CA GLN A 139 -6.92 -0.40 -5.47
C GLN A 139 -8.32 -1.01 -5.44
N TRP A 140 -9.33 -0.17 -5.62
CA TRP A 140 -10.70 -0.61 -5.80
C TRP A 140 -11.22 -0.22 -7.18
N GLY A 141 -12.06 -1.07 -7.75
CA GLY A 141 -12.69 -0.78 -9.03
C GLY A 141 -13.71 -1.82 -9.43
N ILE A 142 -14.61 -1.44 -10.34
CA ILE A 142 -15.49 -2.37 -11.03
C ILE A 142 -14.79 -2.80 -12.32
N GLU A 143 -14.57 -4.10 -12.46
CA GLU A 143 -13.93 -4.70 -13.62
C GLU A 143 -14.91 -5.65 -14.33
N GLY A 144 -14.65 -5.91 -15.62
CA GLY A 144 -15.39 -6.87 -16.42
C GLY A 144 -14.45 -7.86 -17.09
N LYS A 145 -14.68 -9.17 -16.92
CA LYS A 145 -13.92 -10.22 -17.59
C LYS A 145 -14.84 -11.34 -18.04
N GLN A 146 -14.74 -11.72 -19.32
CA GLN A 146 -15.54 -12.80 -19.93
C GLN A 146 -17.06 -12.66 -19.66
N GLY A 147 -17.58 -11.43 -19.78
CA GLY A 147 -18.99 -11.13 -19.56
C GLY A 147 -19.44 -11.07 -18.08
N THR A 148 -18.55 -11.31 -17.12
CA THR A 148 -18.84 -11.14 -15.69
C THR A 148 -18.35 -9.79 -15.21
N VAL A 149 -19.23 -9.00 -14.60
CA VAL A 149 -18.91 -7.75 -13.92
C VAL A 149 -18.72 -8.03 -12.43
N TYR A 150 -17.63 -7.51 -11.85
CA TYR A 150 -17.31 -7.69 -10.44
C TYR A 150 -16.65 -6.45 -9.85
N LEU A 151 -16.89 -6.23 -8.56
CA LEU A 151 -16.10 -5.29 -7.77
C LEU A 151 -14.83 -6.02 -7.33
N LYS A 152 -13.69 -5.36 -7.46
CA LYS A 152 -12.39 -5.85 -7.01
C LYS A 152 -11.78 -4.84 -6.05
N GLY A 153 -11.32 -5.33 -4.90
CA GLY A 153 -10.39 -4.64 -4.01
C GLY A 153 -9.07 -5.40 -3.99
N GLU A 154 -7.94 -4.70 -4.00
CA GLU A 154 -6.61 -5.27 -3.87
C GLU A 154 -5.69 -4.35 -3.07
N GLN A 155 -4.91 -4.90 -2.15
CA GLN A 155 -3.87 -4.15 -1.44
C GLN A 155 -2.67 -5.04 -1.18
N GLU A 156 -1.50 -4.53 -1.56
CA GLU A 156 -0.22 -5.16 -1.32
C GLU A 156 0.40 -4.65 -0.02
N THR A 157 0.85 -5.58 0.81
CA THR A 157 1.55 -5.31 2.06
C THR A 157 2.83 -6.13 2.15
N TRP A 158 3.72 -5.77 3.08
CA TRP A 158 4.94 -6.51 3.36
C TRP A 158 4.68 -7.99 3.72
N ASN A 159 3.50 -8.29 4.27
CA ASN A 159 3.12 -9.64 4.70
C ASN A 159 2.43 -10.45 3.59
N GLY A 160 2.10 -9.82 2.46
CA GLY A 160 1.39 -10.45 1.36
C GLY A 160 0.38 -9.52 0.70
N THR A 161 -0.18 -10.00 -0.41
CA THR A 161 -1.17 -9.27 -1.21
C THR A 161 -2.55 -9.85 -0.99
N GLY A 162 -3.45 -8.99 -0.50
CA GLY A 162 -4.86 -9.31 -0.29
C GLY A 162 -5.72 -8.83 -1.44
N LYS A 163 -6.68 -9.66 -1.87
CA LYS A 163 -7.62 -9.34 -2.94
C LYS A 163 -9.00 -9.89 -2.65
N LEU A 164 -10.02 -9.07 -2.85
CA LEU A 164 -11.42 -9.46 -2.78
C LEU A 164 -12.05 -9.26 -4.16
N ILE A 165 -12.77 -10.26 -4.64
CA ILE A 165 -13.62 -10.18 -5.83
C ILE A 165 -15.06 -10.41 -5.36
N VAL A 166 -15.91 -9.41 -5.56
CA VAL A 166 -17.33 -9.45 -5.22
C VAL A 166 -18.14 -9.51 -6.51
N THR A 167 -18.97 -10.54 -6.64
CA THR A 167 -19.87 -10.76 -7.78
C THR A 167 -21.30 -10.82 -7.29
N CYS A 168 -22.27 -10.45 -8.12
CA CYS A 168 -23.67 -10.72 -7.78
C CYS A 168 -23.93 -12.23 -7.81
N ALA A 169 -24.72 -12.71 -6.86
CA ALA A 169 -25.19 -14.08 -6.77
C ALA A 169 -26.71 -14.13 -6.96
N SER A 170 -27.27 -15.33 -7.10
CA SER A 170 -28.73 -15.53 -7.10
C SER A 170 -29.36 -15.05 -5.79
N HIS A 171 -30.68 -14.82 -5.81
CA HIS A 171 -31.47 -14.42 -4.63
C HIS A 171 -30.98 -13.12 -3.97
N ASN A 172 -30.67 -12.10 -4.77
CA ASN A 172 -30.29 -10.78 -4.28
C ASN A 172 -29.05 -10.79 -3.37
N GLY A 173 -28.17 -11.78 -3.57
CA GLY A 173 -26.96 -11.95 -2.78
C GLY A 173 -25.70 -11.46 -3.49
N VAL A 174 -24.60 -11.50 -2.76
CA VAL A 174 -23.26 -11.39 -3.35
C VAL A 174 -22.48 -12.67 -3.09
N LYS A 175 -21.51 -12.95 -3.96
CA LYS A 175 -20.51 -14.00 -3.77
C LYS A 175 -19.14 -13.33 -3.70
N ILE A 176 -18.39 -13.68 -2.66
CA ILE A 176 -17.06 -13.13 -2.41
C ILE A 176 -16.03 -14.23 -2.67
N SER A 177 -15.04 -13.92 -3.49
CA SER A 177 -13.80 -14.68 -3.58
C SER A 177 -12.69 -13.88 -2.92
N ALA A 178 -12.13 -14.42 -1.85
CA ALA A 178 -10.94 -13.91 -1.19
C ALA A 178 -9.70 -14.60 -1.75
N LEU A 179 -8.72 -13.80 -2.15
CA LEU A 179 -7.46 -14.22 -2.73
C LEU A 179 -6.33 -13.64 -1.87
N TYR A 180 -5.46 -14.49 -1.34
CA TYR A 180 -4.33 -14.07 -0.53
C TYR A 180 -3.04 -14.68 -1.06
N ASP A 181 -2.09 -13.83 -1.44
CA ASP A 181 -0.73 -14.24 -1.77
C ASP A 181 0.17 -13.98 -0.57
N ALA A 182 0.54 -15.05 0.14
CA ALA A 182 1.49 -15.05 1.24
C ALA A 182 2.87 -15.59 0.82
N GLY A 183 3.14 -15.67 -0.49
CA GLY A 183 4.35 -16.24 -1.07
C GLY A 183 4.56 -17.69 -0.67
N THR A 184 5.75 -18.01 -0.14
CA THR A 184 6.14 -19.38 0.23
C THR A 184 5.28 -19.98 1.35
N ASN A 185 4.55 -19.16 2.11
CA ASN A 185 3.69 -19.63 3.20
C ASN A 185 2.35 -20.20 2.71
N ASN A 186 2.01 -20.03 1.42
CA ASN A 186 0.71 -20.45 0.89
C ASN A 186 0.40 -21.92 1.18
N GLN A 187 1.36 -22.82 0.94
CA GLN A 187 1.17 -24.27 1.17
C GLN A 187 0.93 -24.59 2.66
N GLU A 188 1.66 -23.93 3.55
CA GLU A 188 1.51 -24.15 5.00
C GLU A 188 0.15 -23.66 5.50
N ILE A 189 -0.28 -22.49 5.04
CA ILE A 189 -1.60 -21.93 5.39
C ILE A 189 -2.70 -22.87 4.89
N LEU A 190 -2.63 -23.34 3.64
CA LEU A 190 -3.62 -24.26 3.06
C LEU A 190 -3.72 -25.57 3.87
N ARG A 191 -2.57 -26.13 4.29
CA ARG A 191 -2.53 -27.37 5.07
C ARG A 191 -3.16 -27.24 6.45
N ASN A 192 -3.02 -26.07 7.09
CA ASN A 192 -3.40 -25.89 8.50
C ASN A 192 -4.74 -25.17 8.70
N ALA A 193 -5.20 -24.36 7.75
CA ALA A 193 -6.44 -23.61 7.88
C ALA A 193 -7.65 -24.56 8.00
N ARG A 194 -8.48 -24.35 9.01
CA ARG A 194 -9.72 -25.11 9.24
C ARG A 194 -10.93 -24.22 9.45
N ASN A 195 -10.74 -23.02 9.99
CA ASN A 195 -11.79 -22.01 10.13
C ASN A 195 -11.47 -20.78 9.27
N TYR A 196 -12.53 -20.07 8.87
CA TYR A 196 -12.44 -18.94 7.95
C TYR A 196 -13.30 -17.80 8.44
N THR A 197 -12.86 -16.57 8.20
CA THR A 197 -13.60 -15.39 8.62
C THR A 197 -13.57 -14.32 7.54
N LEU A 198 -14.71 -13.68 7.31
CA LEU A 198 -14.73 -12.37 6.68
C LEU A 198 -14.20 -11.37 7.70
N ARG A 199 -13.23 -10.54 7.31
CA ARG A 199 -12.70 -9.51 8.19
C ARG A 199 -13.34 -8.19 7.82
N VAL A 200 -13.96 -7.55 8.81
CA VAL A 200 -14.55 -6.22 8.68
C VAL A 200 -13.96 -5.35 9.78
N ASN A 201 -13.13 -4.38 9.40
CA ASN A 201 -12.34 -3.59 10.35
C ASN A 201 -11.51 -4.53 11.27
N SER A 202 -11.69 -4.42 12.59
CA SER A 202 -11.07 -5.29 13.59
C SER A 202 -11.85 -6.59 13.87
N GLN A 203 -13.04 -6.75 13.32
CA GLN A 203 -13.91 -7.89 13.60
C GLN A 203 -13.59 -9.08 12.69
N PHE A 204 -13.81 -10.28 13.26
CA PHE A 204 -13.71 -11.56 12.58
C PHE A 204 -15.09 -12.19 12.53
N LEU A 205 -15.74 -12.12 11.38
CA LEU A 205 -17.08 -12.67 11.16
C LEU A 205 -16.94 -14.12 10.66
N PRO A 206 -17.33 -15.15 11.44
CA PRO A 206 -17.13 -16.55 11.07
C PRO A 206 -17.89 -16.94 9.80
N ILE A 207 -17.21 -17.60 8.87
CA ILE A 207 -17.82 -18.14 7.65
C ILE A 207 -18.07 -19.63 7.86
N PRO A 208 -19.32 -20.08 8.07
CA PRO A 208 -19.62 -21.47 8.41
C PRO A 208 -19.36 -22.41 7.22
N HIS A 209 -19.61 -21.94 6.01
CA HIS A 209 -19.49 -22.75 4.80
C HIS A 209 -18.80 -21.97 3.68
N LEU A 210 -17.68 -22.51 3.21
CA LEU A 210 -17.11 -22.12 1.92
C LEU A 210 -17.82 -22.87 0.79
N GLN A 211 -17.88 -22.26 -0.38
CA GLN A 211 -18.46 -22.87 -1.58
C GLN A 211 -17.67 -24.10 -2.04
N SER A 212 -16.36 -24.11 -1.81
CA SER A 212 -15.47 -25.26 -2.02
C SER A 212 -14.30 -25.20 -1.05
N ALA A 213 -13.57 -26.30 -0.89
CA ALA A 213 -12.30 -26.28 -0.17
C ALA A 213 -11.36 -25.21 -0.77
N PRO A 214 -10.62 -24.46 0.06
CA PRO A 214 -9.62 -23.53 -0.45
C PRO A 214 -8.60 -24.25 -1.29
N LYS A 215 -7.98 -23.51 -2.21
CA LYS A 215 -6.95 -24.03 -3.11
C LYS A 215 -5.95 -22.93 -3.43
N ILE A 216 -4.80 -23.33 -3.96
CA ILE A 216 -3.85 -22.41 -4.56
C ILE A 216 -4.14 -22.32 -6.06
N SER A 217 -4.30 -21.12 -6.57
CA SER A 217 -4.50 -20.83 -8.00
C SER A 217 -3.56 -19.71 -8.42
N GLY A 218 -2.55 -20.04 -9.23
CA GLY A 218 -1.40 -19.16 -9.43
C GLY A 218 -0.69 -18.93 -8.08
N ASP A 219 -0.41 -17.67 -7.76
CA ASP A 219 0.24 -17.27 -6.50
C ASP A 219 -0.73 -17.07 -5.33
N TYR A 220 -2.03 -17.28 -5.54
CA TYR A 220 -3.05 -16.95 -4.53
C TYR A 220 -3.67 -18.19 -3.89
N LEU A 221 -3.79 -18.16 -2.56
CA LEU A 221 -4.78 -18.92 -1.81
C LEU A 221 -6.15 -18.34 -2.06
N THR A 222 -7.08 -19.17 -2.55
CA THR A 222 -8.43 -18.73 -2.90
C THR A 222 -9.47 -19.41 -2.02
N ALA A 223 -10.37 -18.62 -1.42
CA ALA A 223 -11.56 -19.08 -0.72
C ALA A 223 -12.79 -18.32 -1.23
N THR A 224 -13.88 -19.03 -1.48
CA THR A 224 -15.12 -18.43 -2.02
C THR A 224 -16.30 -18.77 -1.12
N PHE A 225 -17.14 -17.78 -0.83
CA PHE A 225 -18.31 -17.93 0.04
C PHE A 225 -19.41 -16.92 -0.33
N THR A 226 -20.60 -17.16 0.21
CA THR A 226 -21.73 -16.24 0.14
C THR A 226 -21.92 -15.65 1.53
N PRO A 227 -21.64 -14.36 1.77
CA PRO A 227 -21.91 -13.72 3.06
C PRO A 227 -23.42 -13.73 3.37
N ASP A 228 -23.76 -13.82 4.65
CA ASP A 228 -25.14 -13.65 5.11
C ASP A 228 -25.55 -12.16 5.13
N SER A 229 -26.82 -11.90 5.45
CA SER A 229 -27.37 -10.54 5.48
C SER A 229 -26.67 -9.61 6.48
N SER A 230 -26.17 -10.13 7.60
CA SER A 230 -25.44 -9.34 8.60
C SER A 230 -24.08 -8.94 8.06
N MET A 231 -23.33 -9.90 7.51
CA MET A 231 -22.04 -9.64 6.86
C MET A 231 -22.19 -8.63 5.71
N ILE A 232 -23.22 -8.76 4.88
CA ILE A 232 -23.48 -7.83 3.78
C ILE A 232 -23.76 -6.42 4.31
N TRP A 233 -24.47 -6.29 5.44
CA TRP A 233 -24.73 -5.00 6.07
C TRP A 233 -23.43 -4.39 6.65
N ASP A 234 -22.64 -5.17 7.38
CA ASP A 234 -21.37 -4.74 7.98
C ASP A 234 -20.38 -4.25 6.89
N MET A 235 -20.30 -4.97 5.78
CA MET A 235 -19.40 -4.64 4.67
C MET A 235 -19.69 -3.28 4.02
N GLN A 236 -20.95 -2.84 3.99
CA GLN A 236 -21.35 -1.59 3.31
C GLN A 236 -20.86 -0.30 4.00
N SER A 237 -20.44 -0.42 5.26
CA SER A 237 -19.92 0.70 6.07
C SER A 237 -18.46 0.51 6.49
N ALA A 238 -17.84 -0.60 6.09
CA ALA A 238 -16.51 -1.00 6.50
C ALA A 238 -15.43 0.03 6.11
N GLU A 239 -14.55 0.34 7.05
CA GLU A 239 -13.31 1.07 6.76
C GLU A 239 -12.25 0.15 6.16
N GLN A 240 -12.27 -1.13 6.50
CA GLN A 240 -11.38 -2.13 5.94
C GLN A 240 -12.12 -3.46 5.72
N LEU A 241 -11.83 -4.13 4.61
CA LEU A 241 -12.40 -5.43 4.26
C LEU A 241 -11.31 -6.45 3.97
N GLY A 242 -11.50 -7.67 4.41
CA GLY A 242 -10.51 -8.71 4.16
C GLY A 242 -10.97 -10.10 4.52
N PHE A 243 -10.01 -10.98 4.72
CA PHE A 243 -10.27 -12.40 4.97
C PHE A 243 -9.22 -12.97 5.92
N GLY A 244 -9.62 -13.97 6.70
CA GLY A 244 -8.76 -14.69 7.65
C GLY A 244 -8.85 -16.20 7.48
N PHE A 245 -7.69 -16.84 7.42
CA PHE A 245 -7.45 -18.28 7.49
C PHE A 245 -6.95 -18.62 8.89
N HIS A 246 -7.68 -19.48 9.60
CA HIS A 246 -7.41 -19.79 11.01
C HIS A 246 -7.03 -21.27 11.17
N PRO A 247 -5.85 -21.57 11.73
CA PRO A 247 -5.51 -22.92 12.19
C PRO A 247 -6.43 -23.38 13.33
N THR A 248 -6.64 -24.69 13.47
CA THR A 248 -7.40 -25.23 14.62
C THR A 248 -6.63 -25.02 15.92
N GLY A 249 -7.33 -24.59 16.98
CA GLY A 249 -6.78 -24.53 18.34
C GLY A 249 -5.74 -23.42 18.55
N SER A 250 -5.74 -22.40 17.70
CA SER A 250 -4.86 -21.23 17.80
C SER A 250 -5.68 -19.94 17.73
N ASP A 251 -5.25 -18.93 18.48
CA ASP A 251 -5.75 -17.56 18.35
C ASP A 251 -5.07 -16.78 17.20
N SER A 252 -4.16 -17.44 16.47
CA SER A 252 -3.46 -16.84 15.32
C SER A 252 -4.22 -17.02 14.01
N PHE A 253 -3.98 -16.13 13.06
CA PHE A 253 -4.56 -16.21 11.73
C PHE A 253 -3.57 -15.72 10.67
N TYR A 254 -3.79 -16.16 9.44
CA TYR A 254 -3.16 -15.62 8.24
C TYR A 254 -4.22 -14.94 7.39
N GLY A 255 -3.90 -13.81 6.78
CA GLY A 255 -4.84 -13.13 5.91
C GLY A 255 -4.51 -11.66 5.77
N PHE A 256 -5.52 -10.89 5.38
CA PHE A 256 -5.31 -9.52 4.95
C PHE A 256 -6.48 -8.62 5.34
N LEU A 257 -6.25 -7.32 5.23
CA LEU A 257 -7.25 -6.26 5.19
C LEU A 257 -6.88 -5.35 4.03
N ILE A 258 -7.89 -4.86 3.33
CA ILE A 258 -7.81 -3.86 2.27
C ILE A 258 -8.49 -2.62 2.82
N ASP A 259 -7.77 -1.50 2.85
CA ASP A 259 -8.35 -0.20 3.20
C ASP A 259 -9.43 0.19 2.19
N ALA A 260 -10.64 0.44 2.70
CA ALA A 260 -11.84 0.74 1.95
C ALA A 260 -12.34 2.17 2.20
N ARG A 261 -11.69 2.96 3.08
CA ARG A 261 -12.22 4.24 3.58
C ARG A 261 -12.58 5.24 2.49
N SER A 262 -11.75 5.33 1.44
CA SER A 262 -11.96 6.21 0.29
C SER A 262 -12.98 5.68 -0.72
N GLU A 263 -13.36 4.40 -0.64
CA GLU A 263 -14.14 3.69 -1.67
C GLU A 263 -15.41 3.05 -1.09
N ARG A 264 -15.83 3.49 0.11
CA ARG A 264 -17.02 2.98 0.81
C ARG A 264 -18.29 3.11 -0.03
N ASP A 265 -18.46 4.23 -0.73
CA ASP A 265 -19.64 4.45 -1.57
C ASP A 265 -19.63 3.52 -2.79
N LEU A 266 -18.48 3.27 -3.42
CA LEU A 266 -18.32 2.31 -4.51
C LEU A 266 -18.73 0.90 -4.06
N ILE A 267 -18.21 0.44 -2.92
CA ILE A 267 -18.52 -0.88 -2.34
C ILE A 267 -20.03 -0.97 -2.05
N ARG A 268 -20.59 0.03 -1.37
CA ARG A 268 -22.02 0.08 -1.02
C ARG A 268 -22.90 0.03 -2.27
N SER A 269 -22.63 0.87 -3.26
CA SER A 269 -23.41 0.92 -4.50
C SER A 269 -23.36 -0.39 -5.27
N PHE A 270 -22.21 -1.07 -5.31
CA PHE A 270 -22.10 -2.37 -5.98
C PHE A 270 -22.91 -3.46 -5.25
N VAL A 271 -22.83 -3.50 -3.91
CA VAL A 271 -23.61 -4.45 -3.10
C VAL A 271 -25.11 -4.21 -3.29
N GLN A 272 -25.56 -2.95 -3.20
CA GLN A 272 -26.96 -2.59 -3.42
C GLN A 272 -27.43 -2.92 -4.83
N HIS A 273 -26.58 -2.74 -5.84
CA HIS A 273 -26.87 -3.17 -7.21
C HIS A 273 -27.14 -4.68 -7.26
N CYS A 274 -26.31 -5.50 -6.62
CA CYS A 274 -26.54 -6.95 -6.58
C CYS A 274 -27.83 -7.34 -5.82
N GLN A 275 -28.18 -6.60 -4.77
CA GLN A 275 -29.39 -6.86 -3.97
C GLN A 275 -30.70 -6.45 -4.67
N SER A 276 -30.63 -5.66 -5.74
CA SER A 276 -31.79 -5.16 -6.50
C SER A 276 -32.00 -5.86 -7.84
N ARG A 277 -31.23 -6.90 -8.16
CA ARG A 277 -31.40 -7.67 -9.39
C ARG A 277 -32.55 -8.68 -9.22
N ASP A 278 -33.72 -8.31 -9.72
CA ASP A 278 -34.85 -9.22 -9.96
C ASP A 278 -34.48 -10.35 -10.95
#